data_AF-A0A223AYB7-F1
#
_entry.id   AF-A0A223AYB7-F1
#
_cell.length_a   1.000
_cell.length_b   1.000
_cell.length_c   1.000
_cell.angle_alpha   90.00
_cell.angle_beta   90.00
_cell.angle_gamma   90.00
#
_symmetry.space_group_name_H-M   'P 1'
#
loop_
_entity.id
_entity.type
_entity.pdbx_description
1 polymer ?
#
loop_
_entity_poly.entity_id
_entity_poly.type
_entity_poly.pdbx_seq_one_letter_code
_entity_poly.pdbx_strand_id
1 'polypeptide(L)'
;MSDNNMKFNLFIGENFNELISLPTNQIIIRNLLSVTDRDVIVFNNSLSLPELVQKLMDKILYGRKEIVEIISNIFSMENKSDLTFYNSIFDSNIFSSIISTNYDYTAEENFLNLIKINTPFNVSDDESGRIAFYKIYGDYKDRDKVVISTQDVKRVKMLAFYNEFWNKLRSEFNKRPTILFTVNLEDKVFLDVLDFIIEKTDRLQPIYLYTGDEIDKLLTDKDIISFINKYSIEIIKGESKEFIANIKEKFFDKKKSGDAQQNYA
;
A
#
# COMPACT_ATOMS: atom_id res chain seq x y z
N MET A 1 -23.71 15.38 19.73
CA MET A 1 -22.78 14.36 19.20
C MET A 1 -22.45 14.79 17.79
N SER A 2 -21.28 15.35 17.54
CA SER A 2 -20.87 15.68 16.17
C SER A 2 -20.26 14.42 15.56
N ASP A 3 -21.10 13.60 14.94
CA ASP A 3 -20.64 12.53 14.05
C ASP A 3 -19.91 13.20 12.89
N ASN A 4 -18.60 13.33 13.03
CA ASN A 4 -17.77 13.67 11.89
C ASN A 4 -17.77 12.42 11.01
N ASN A 5 -18.67 12.37 10.01
CA ASN A 5 -18.81 11.28 9.02
C ASN A 5 -17.56 11.11 8.11
N MET A 6 -16.45 11.73 8.47
CA MET A 6 -15.19 11.66 7.77
C MET A 6 -14.64 10.24 7.85
N LYS A 7 -14.37 9.64 6.70
CA LYS A 7 -13.70 8.35 6.57
C LYS A 7 -12.51 8.52 5.65
N PHE A 8 -11.52 7.66 5.82
CA PHE A 8 -10.28 7.68 5.04
C PHE A 8 -10.18 6.48 4.11
N ASN A 9 -9.39 6.64 3.06
CA ASN A 9 -8.77 5.51 2.38
C ASN A 9 -7.46 5.20 3.11
N LEU A 10 -7.20 3.94 3.44
CA LEU A 10 -5.90 3.50 3.94
C LEU A 10 -5.10 2.92 2.78
N PHE A 11 -3.94 3.46 2.48
CA PHE A 11 -3.00 2.86 1.54
C PHE A 11 -1.86 2.22 2.32
N ILE A 12 -1.75 0.89 2.27
CA ILE A 12 -0.66 0.13 2.87
C ILE A 12 0.35 -0.32 1.81
N GLY A 13 1.63 -0.16 2.12
CA GLY A 13 2.74 -0.65 1.30
C GLY A 13 3.46 -1.83 1.93
N GLU A 14 4.57 -2.23 1.32
CA GLU A 14 5.26 -3.47 1.68
C GLU A 14 5.74 -3.53 3.14
N ASN A 15 6.09 -2.39 3.74
CA ASN A 15 6.57 -2.33 5.12
C ASN A 15 5.45 -2.64 6.12
N PHE A 16 4.19 -2.64 5.70
CA PHE A 16 3.08 -3.13 6.52
C PHE A 16 3.26 -4.60 6.89
N ASN A 17 3.90 -5.39 6.02
CA ASN A 17 4.13 -6.81 6.27
C ASN A 17 4.98 -7.03 7.53
N GLU A 18 5.91 -6.14 7.85
CA GLU A 18 6.69 -6.22 9.09
C GLU A 18 5.80 -6.13 10.33
N LEU A 19 4.77 -5.28 10.29
CA LEU A 19 3.83 -5.09 11.41
C LEU A 19 2.95 -6.31 11.66
N ILE A 20 2.74 -7.15 10.63
CA ILE A 20 1.91 -8.36 10.71
C ILE A 20 2.76 -9.64 10.65
N SER A 21 4.07 -9.53 10.88
CA SER A 21 5.02 -10.66 10.87
C SER A 21 5.04 -11.45 9.56
N LEU A 22 5.03 -10.75 8.43
CA LEU A 22 5.10 -11.31 7.08
C LEU A 22 6.32 -10.82 6.28
N PRO A 23 6.71 -11.53 5.21
CA PRO A 23 7.83 -11.15 4.36
C PRO A 23 7.62 -9.80 3.64
N THR A 24 8.66 -8.96 3.61
CA THR A 24 8.74 -7.77 2.77
C THR A 24 9.30 -8.10 1.38
N ASN A 25 9.25 -7.15 0.43
CA ASN A 25 9.87 -7.35 -0.88
C ASN A 25 11.38 -7.57 -0.77
N GLN A 26 12.04 -7.01 0.25
CA GLN A 26 13.46 -7.26 0.50
C GLN A 26 13.75 -8.74 0.79
N ILE A 27 12.90 -9.41 1.58
CA ILE A 27 13.02 -10.84 1.86
C ILE A 27 12.80 -11.64 0.58
N ILE A 28 11.80 -11.25 -0.23
CA ILE A 28 11.53 -11.88 -1.53
C ILE A 28 12.73 -11.74 -2.46
N ILE A 29 13.25 -10.53 -2.63
CA ILE A 29 14.44 -10.22 -3.44
C ILE A 29 15.63 -11.07 -3.01
N ARG A 30 15.92 -11.16 -1.71
CA ARG A 30 17.03 -11.98 -1.19
C ARG A 30 16.86 -13.46 -1.54
N ASN A 31 15.65 -14.00 -1.44
CA ASN A 31 15.39 -15.39 -1.79
C ASN A 31 15.52 -15.64 -3.30
N LEU A 32 14.98 -14.75 -4.14
CA LEU A 32 15.14 -14.82 -5.60
C LEU A 32 16.62 -14.74 -6.04
N LEU A 33 17.45 -13.99 -5.30
CA LEU A 33 18.88 -13.86 -5.59
C LEU A 33 19.74 -14.98 -4.98
N SER A 34 19.25 -15.69 -3.96
CA SER A 34 20.00 -16.73 -3.22
C SER A 34 20.50 -17.89 -4.09
N VAL A 35 19.86 -18.04 -5.24
CA VAL A 35 20.04 -19.11 -6.24
C VAL A 35 20.80 -18.61 -7.49
N THR A 36 21.22 -17.34 -7.50
CA THR A 36 21.96 -16.71 -8.60
C THR A 36 23.43 -16.46 -8.25
N ASP A 37 24.32 -16.49 -9.25
CA ASP A 37 25.76 -16.22 -9.05
C ASP A 37 26.01 -14.87 -8.37
N ARG A 38 27.10 -14.77 -7.57
CA ARG A 38 27.44 -13.56 -6.77
C ARG A 38 27.50 -12.28 -7.61
N ASP A 39 27.90 -12.37 -8.87
CA ASP A 39 27.96 -11.22 -9.77
C ASP A 39 26.57 -10.67 -10.12
N VAL A 40 25.51 -11.48 -10.07
CA VAL A 40 24.12 -11.03 -10.27
C VAL A 40 23.60 -10.28 -9.03
N ILE A 41 24.12 -10.57 -7.84
CA ILE A 41 23.67 -9.98 -6.57
C ILE A 41 24.11 -8.51 -6.47
N VAL A 42 25.38 -8.22 -6.73
CA VAL A 42 25.94 -6.86 -6.54
C VAL A 42 25.31 -5.83 -7.48
N PHE A 43 24.95 -6.21 -8.70
CA PHE A 43 24.35 -5.31 -9.69
C PHE A 43 22.86 -4.97 -9.45
N ASN A 44 22.18 -5.66 -8.54
CA ASN A 44 20.72 -5.60 -8.41
C ASN A 44 20.22 -5.17 -7.02
N ASN A 45 21.11 -4.84 -6.08
CA ASN A 45 20.75 -4.52 -4.69
C ASN A 45 19.88 -3.26 -4.50
N SER A 46 19.75 -2.41 -5.52
CA SER A 46 18.93 -1.19 -5.48
C SER A 46 17.65 -1.28 -6.33
N LEU A 47 17.32 -2.47 -6.86
CA LEU A 47 16.13 -2.64 -7.68
C LEU A 47 14.89 -2.88 -6.82
N SER A 48 13.78 -2.32 -7.25
CA SER A 48 12.46 -2.77 -6.80
C SER A 48 12.21 -4.22 -7.21
N LEU A 49 11.32 -4.91 -6.50
CA LEU A 49 10.98 -6.29 -6.82
C LEU A 49 10.49 -6.47 -8.26
N PRO A 50 9.59 -5.61 -8.81
CA PRO A 50 9.17 -5.72 -10.20
C PRO A 50 10.30 -5.60 -11.23
N GLU A 51 11.29 -4.74 -10.96
CA GLU A 51 12.47 -4.58 -11.83
C GLU A 51 13.37 -5.81 -11.78
N LEU A 52 13.61 -6.35 -10.58
CA LEU A 52 14.40 -7.56 -10.42
C LEU A 52 13.74 -8.74 -11.14
N VAL A 53 12.44 -8.97 -10.89
CA VAL A 53 11.67 -10.04 -11.52
C VAL A 53 11.73 -9.92 -13.05
N GLN A 54 11.57 -8.72 -13.60
CA GLN A 54 11.69 -8.52 -15.04
C GLN A 54 13.08 -8.94 -15.55
N LYS A 55 14.15 -8.51 -14.88
CA LYS A 55 15.52 -8.89 -15.27
C LYS A 55 15.76 -10.40 -15.19
N LEU A 56 15.22 -11.08 -14.17
CA LEU A 56 15.35 -12.52 -14.02
C LEU A 56 14.64 -13.28 -15.17
N MET A 57 13.46 -12.81 -15.56
CA MET A 57 12.72 -13.38 -16.70
C MET A 57 13.43 -13.09 -18.04
N ASP A 58 13.93 -11.86 -18.25
CA ASP A 58 14.63 -11.47 -19.48
C ASP A 58 15.93 -12.26 -19.70
N LYS A 59 16.59 -12.65 -18.60
CA LYS A 59 17.79 -13.50 -18.61
C LYS A 59 17.46 -15.00 -18.68
N ILE A 60 16.18 -15.39 -18.70
CA ILE A 60 15.71 -16.78 -18.69
C ILE A 60 16.28 -17.55 -17.48
N LEU A 61 16.49 -16.85 -16.36
CA LEU A 61 16.92 -17.47 -15.11
C LEU A 61 15.74 -18.14 -14.40
N TYR A 62 14.56 -17.54 -14.51
CA TYR A 62 13.33 -18.03 -13.92
C TYR A 62 12.15 -17.84 -14.87
N GLY A 63 11.29 -18.85 -14.94
CA GLY A 63 9.96 -18.69 -15.51
C GLY A 63 9.01 -18.01 -14.53
N ARG A 64 8.01 -17.26 -15.02
CA ARG A 64 6.99 -16.59 -14.17
C ARG A 64 6.41 -17.51 -13.09
N LYS A 65 6.02 -18.73 -13.47
CA LYS A 65 5.42 -19.71 -12.55
C LYS A 65 6.36 -20.08 -11.40
N GLU A 66 7.65 -20.21 -11.70
CA GLU A 66 8.68 -20.53 -10.72
C GLU A 66 8.91 -19.37 -9.75
N ILE A 67 8.94 -18.13 -10.25
CA ILE A 67 9.04 -16.92 -9.41
C ILE A 67 7.87 -16.85 -8.44
N VAL A 68 6.63 -17.02 -8.94
CA VAL A 68 5.45 -16.98 -8.08
C VAL A 68 5.44 -18.13 -7.07
N GLU A 69 5.94 -19.32 -7.45
CA GLU A 69 6.07 -20.44 -6.53
C GLU A 69 7.10 -20.19 -5.42
N ILE A 70 8.24 -19.56 -5.75
CA ILE A 70 9.20 -19.11 -4.73
C ILE A 70 8.53 -18.11 -3.78
N ILE A 71 7.84 -17.10 -4.31
CA ILE A 71 7.11 -16.10 -3.49
C ILE A 71 6.08 -16.79 -2.59
N SER A 72 5.27 -17.69 -3.16
CA SER A 72 4.27 -18.45 -2.42
C SER A 72 4.88 -19.27 -1.29
N ASN A 73 6.03 -19.89 -1.51
CA ASN A 73 6.72 -20.67 -0.48
C ASN A 73 7.22 -19.77 0.65
N ILE A 74 7.76 -18.59 0.35
CA ILE A 74 8.20 -17.62 1.37
C ILE A 74 7.01 -17.23 2.26
N PHE A 75 5.85 -16.90 1.69
CA PHE A 75 4.66 -16.58 2.48
C PHE A 75 4.07 -17.77 3.24
N SER A 76 4.30 -19.01 2.77
CA SER A 76 3.77 -20.23 3.41
C SER A 76 4.68 -20.78 4.52
N MET A 77 5.97 -20.46 4.50
CA MET A 77 6.95 -20.93 5.49
C MET A 77 6.95 -20.08 6.77
N GLU A 78 6.42 -18.86 6.72
CA GLU A 78 6.36 -17.97 7.87
C GLU A 78 5.29 -18.37 8.88
N ASN A 79 5.50 -17.95 10.14
CA ASN A 79 4.54 -18.13 11.22
C ASN A 79 3.19 -17.49 10.88
N LYS A 80 2.12 -17.88 11.59
CA LYS A 80 0.80 -17.23 11.45
C LYS A 80 0.95 -15.71 11.59
N SER A 81 0.41 -14.97 10.62
CA SER A 81 0.42 -13.51 10.62
C SER A 81 -0.19 -12.94 11.90
N ASP A 82 0.40 -11.86 12.43
CA ASP A 82 -0.18 -11.11 13.54
C ASP A 82 -1.37 -10.28 13.03
N LEU A 83 -2.57 -10.62 13.52
CA LEU A 83 -3.83 -9.99 13.11
C LEU A 83 -4.15 -8.73 13.92
N THR A 84 -3.37 -8.40 14.96
CA THR A 84 -3.65 -7.29 15.89
C THR A 84 -3.84 -5.96 15.16
N PHE A 85 -3.01 -5.72 14.13
CA PHE A 85 -3.07 -4.49 13.36
C PHE A 85 -4.31 -4.42 12.45
N TYR A 86 -4.65 -5.52 11.76
CA TYR A 86 -5.88 -5.59 10.97
C TYR A 86 -7.12 -5.47 11.85
N ASN A 87 -7.18 -6.16 12.99
CA ASN A 87 -8.27 -6.02 13.96
C ASN A 87 -8.46 -4.55 14.35
N SER A 88 -7.36 -3.86 14.68
CA SER A 88 -7.40 -2.43 15.02
C SER A 88 -7.90 -1.55 13.86
N ILE A 89 -7.53 -1.86 12.61
CA ILE A 89 -8.02 -1.17 11.41
C ILE A 89 -9.54 -1.36 11.27
N PHE A 90 -10.04 -2.59 11.35
CA PHE A 90 -11.47 -2.88 11.19
C PHE A 90 -12.30 -2.32 12.36
N ASP A 91 -11.87 -2.52 13.60
CA ASP A 91 -12.55 -2.06 14.81
C ASP A 91 -12.59 -0.53 14.93
N SER A 92 -11.60 0.16 14.34
CA SER A 92 -11.55 1.63 14.37
C SER A 92 -12.76 2.27 13.69
N ASN A 93 -13.33 1.60 12.69
CA ASN A 93 -14.37 2.12 11.81
C ASN A 93 -14.04 3.54 11.29
N ILE A 94 -12.78 3.84 10.93
CA ILE A 94 -12.41 5.14 10.32
C ILE A 94 -12.11 5.02 8.82
N PHE A 95 -11.98 3.79 8.30
CA PHE A 95 -11.62 3.54 6.91
C PHE A 95 -12.82 3.08 6.08
N SER A 96 -12.95 3.62 4.86
CA SER A 96 -13.93 3.15 3.87
C SER A 96 -13.32 2.23 2.83
N SER A 97 -12.01 2.37 2.59
CA SER A 97 -11.26 1.48 1.73
C SER A 97 -9.87 1.21 2.30
N ILE A 98 -9.33 0.04 1.95
CA ILE A 98 -7.93 -0.33 2.13
C ILE A 98 -7.37 -0.60 0.74
N ILE A 99 -6.21 -0.04 0.43
CA ILE A 99 -5.52 -0.16 -0.84
C ILE A 99 -4.15 -0.74 -0.53
N SER A 100 -3.78 -1.82 -1.21
CA SER A 100 -2.56 -2.57 -0.93
C SER A 100 -1.78 -2.85 -2.20
N THR A 101 -0.47 -2.73 -2.09
CA THR A 101 0.51 -3.24 -3.06
C THR A 101 1.15 -4.54 -2.59
N ASN A 102 0.66 -5.13 -1.50
CA ASN A 102 1.30 -6.31 -0.91
C ASN A 102 0.76 -7.59 -1.56
N TYR A 103 1.64 -8.58 -1.65
CA TYR A 103 1.33 -9.87 -2.27
C TYR A 103 0.70 -10.89 -1.33
N ASP A 104 0.67 -10.63 -0.01
CA ASP A 104 0.14 -11.54 1.01
C ASP A 104 -1.36 -11.83 0.81
N TYR A 105 -1.95 -12.76 1.57
CA TYR A 105 -3.37 -13.11 1.47
C TYR A 105 -4.09 -13.03 2.84
N THR A 106 -3.53 -12.26 3.77
CA THR A 106 -3.95 -12.30 5.17
C THR A 106 -5.33 -11.66 5.38
N ALA A 107 -5.61 -10.54 4.71
CA ALA A 107 -6.89 -9.86 4.83
C ALA A 107 -8.04 -10.71 4.29
N GLU A 108 -7.81 -11.35 3.14
CA GLU A 108 -8.77 -12.20 2.45
C GLU A 108 -9.05 -13.49 3.22
N GLU A 109 -8.04 -14.09 3.82
CA GLU A 109 -8.17 -15.32 4.59
C GLU A 109 -8.93 -15.12 5.91
N ASN A 110 -8.74 -13.97 6.56
CA ASN A 110 -9.22 -13.75 7.93
C ASN A 110 -10.42 -12.79 8.04
N PHE A 111 -10.66 -11.94 7.03
CA PHE A 111 -11.64 -10.85 7.10
C PHE A 111 -12.55 -10.77 5.87
N LEU A 112 -12.75 -11.88 5.14
CA LEU A 112 -13.55 -11.92 3.91
C LEU A 112 -14.97 -11.35 4.06
N ASN A 113 -15.58 -11.52 5.24
CA ASN A 113 -16.91 -11.00 5.56
C ASN A 113 -16.94 -9.48 5.81
N LEU A 114 -15.78 -8.83 5.99
CA LEU A 114 -15.66 -7.39 6.22
C LEU A 114 -15.19 -6.62 5.00
N ILE A 115 -14.61 -7.31 4.00
CA ILE A 115 -14.02 -6.68 2.82
C ILE A 115 -14.72 -7.09 1.52
N LYS A 116 -14.63 -6.22 0.52
CA LYS A 116 -14.91 -6.53 -0.88
C LYS A 116 -13.64 -6.38 -1.71
N ILE A 117 -13.15 -7.49 -2.24
CA ILE A 117 -11.86 -7.57 -2.93
C ILE A 117 -12.01 -7.01 -4.34
N ASN A 118 -11.11 -6.12 -4.73
CA ASN A 118 -11.00 -5.55 -6.05
C ASN A 118 -9.55 -5.70 -6.52
N THR A 119 -9.33 -6.34 -7.65
CA THR A 119 -8.02 -6.43 -8.31
C THR A 119 -8.15 -5.91 -9.74
N PRO A 120 -7.05 -5.59 -10.44
CA PRO A 120 -7.11 -5.27 -11.85
C PRO A 120 -7.86 -6.33 -12.68
N PHE A 121 -7.82 -7.59 -12.24
CA PHE A 121 -8.39 -8.72 -12.97
C PHE A 121 -9.82 -9.07 -12.56
N ASN A 122 -10.32 -8.52 -11.45
CA ASN A 122 -11.65 -8.78 -10.94
C ASN A 122 -12.12 -7.61 -10.06
N VAL A 123 -13.06 -6.82 -10.56
CA VAL A 123 -13.68 -5.71 -9.82
C VAL A 123 -14.98 -6.22 -9.22
N SER A 124 -15.20 -5.99 -7.92
CA SER A 124 -16.38 -6.50 -7.24
C SER A 124 -17.58 -5.58 -7.40
N ASP A 125 -18.71 -6.08 -7.89
CA ASP A 125 -19.99 -5.35 -7.94
C ASP A 125 -20.73 -5.33 -6.59
N ASP A 126 -20.06 -5.67 -5.50
CA ASP A 126 -20.67 -5.71 -4.18
C ASP A 126 -21.01 -4.31 -3.64
N GLU A 127 -22.31 -4.02 -3.60
CA GLU A 127 -22.90 -2.80 -3.05
C GLU A 127 -23.07 -2.84 -1.51
N SER A 128 -22.68 -3.94 -0.85
CA SER A 128 -22.73 -4.00 0.61
C SER A 128 -21.82 -2.95 1.26
N GLY A 129 -22.11 -2.66 2.53
CA GLY A 129 -21.33 -1.75 3.38
C GLY A 129 -19.93 -2.26 3.76
N ARG A 130 -19.46 -3.37 3.19
CA ARG A 130 -18.09 -3.89 3.41
C ARG A 130 -17.03 -2.91 2.92
N ILE A 131 -15.87 -2.92 3.58
CA ILE A 131 -14.74 -2.07 3.25
C ILE A 131 -14.20 -2.46 1.87
N ALA A 132 -14.03 -1.49 0.98
CA ALA A 132 -13.43 -1.75 -0.32
C ALA A 132 -11.94 -2.09 -0.17
N PHE A 133 -11.54 -3.30 -0.53
CA PHE A 133 -10.15 -3.73 -0.47
C PHE A 133 -9.57 -3.85 -1.88
N TYR A 134 -8.65 -2.96 -2.23
CA TYR A 134 -8.00 -2.91 -3.54
C TYR A 134 -6.62 -3.54 -3.46
N LYS A 135 -6.34 -4.56 -4.29
CA LYS A 135 -5.02 -5.16 -4.43
C LYS A 135 -4.47 -4.87 -5.81
N ILE A 136 -3.58 -3.88 -5.87
CA ILE A 136 -3.05 -3.39 -7.15
C ILE A 136 -2.24 -4.49 -7.84
N TYR A 137 -1.51 -5.30 -7.06
CA TYR A 137 -0.68 -6.35 -7.60
C TYR A 137 -1.28 -7.77 -7.53
N GLY A 138 -2.53 -7.90 -7.09
CA GLY A 138 -3.11 -9.22 -6.81
C GLY A 138 -2.43 -9.87 -5.60
N ASP A 139 -2.29 -11.19 -5.62
CA ASP A 139 -1.74 -11.98 -4.52
C ASP A 139 -0.93 -13.18 -5.00
N TYR A 140 -0.13 -13.76 -4.11
CA TYR A 140 0.73 -14.91 -4.44
C TYR A 140 -0.04 -16.22 -4.71
N LYS A 141 -1.31 -16.33 -4.31
CA LYS A 141 -2.11 -17.57 -4.48
C LYS A 141 -2.63 -17.70 -5.91
N ASP A 142 -2.86 -16.59 -6.64
CA ASP A 142 -3.24 -16.62 -8.06
C ASP A 142 -2.04 -16.41 -9.01
N ARG A 143 -1.44 -17.53 -9.45
CA ARG A 143 -0.24 -17.54 -10.31
C ARG A 143 -0.41 -16.79 -11.63
N ASP A 144 -1.63 -16.77 -12.17
CA ASP A 144 -1.90 -16.16 -13.48
C ASP A 144 -2.33 -14.69 -13.35
N LYS A 145 -2.85 -14.28 -12.18
CA LYS A 145 -3.40 -12.93 -11.92
C LYS A 145 -2.64 -12.13 -10.87
N VAL A 146 -1.32 -12.27 -10.85
CA VAL A 146 -0.41 -11.46 -10.02
C VAL A 146 0.41 -10.47 -10.87
N VAL A 147 0.63 -9.24 -10.41
CA VAL A 147 1.47 -8.24 -11.10
C VAL A 147 2.83 -8.22 -10.40
N ILE A 148 3.82 -8.92 -10.95
CA ILE A 148 5.13 -9.09 -10.26
C ILE A 148 6.30 -8.50 -11.03
N SER A 149 6.09 -8.00 -12.24
CA SER A 149 7.14 -7.49 -13.12
C SER A 149 6.84 -6.09 -13.64
N THR A 150 7.85 -5.34 -14.09
CA THR A 150 7.62 -4.03 -14.71
C THR A 150 6.78 -4.12 -15.99
N GLN A 151 6.88 -5.21 -16.76
CA GLN A 151 5.97 -5.45 -17.89
C GLN A 151 4.52 -5.65 -17.43
N ASP A 152 4.29 -6.37 -16.33
CA ASP A 152 2.94 -6.50 -15.76
C ASP A 152 2.40 -5.14 -15.32
N VAL A 153 3.20 -4.36 -14.58
CA VAL A 153 2.82 -3.00 -14.13
C VAL A 153 2.43 -2.13 -15.32
N LYS A 154 3.26 -2.12 -16.37
CA LYS A 154 2.98 -1.37 -17.60
C LYS A 154 1.70 -1.85 -18.28
N ARG A 155 1.51 -3.17 -18.37
CA ARG A 155 0.32 -3.79 -18.97
C ARG A 155 -0.95 -3.38 -18.24
N VAL A 156 -0.97 -3.48 -16.90
CA VAL A 156 -2.15 -3.10 -16.12
C VAL A 156 -2.45 -1.60 -16.19
N LYS A 157 -1.42 -0.74 -16.28
CA LYS A 157 -1.59 0.72 -16.44
C LYS A 157 -2.11 1.14 -17.82
N MET A 158 -1.75 0.41 -18.89
CA MET A 158 -1.98 0.85 -20.27
C MET A 158 -3.21 0.23 -20.96
N LEU A 159 -3.52 -1.03 -20.68
CA LEU A 159 -4.59 -1.71 -21.42
C LEU A 159 -5.97 -1.27 -20.91
N ALA A 160 -6.84 -0.88 -21.84
CA ALA A 160 -8.20 -0.41 -21.55
C ALA A 160 -9.05 -1.44 -20.79
N PHE A 161 -8.73 -2.72 -20.89
CA PHE A 161 -9.35 -3.81 -20.13
C PHE A 161 -9.32 -3.57 -18.62
N TYR A 162 -8.30 -2.89 -18.10
CA TYR A 162 -8.14 -2.63 -16.66
C TYR A 162 -8.74 -1.28 -16.22
N ASN A 163 -9.36 -0.52 -17.13
CA ASN A 163 -9.84 0.84 -16.83
C ASN A 163 -10.90 0.87 -15.73
N GLU A 164 -11.74 -0.16 -15.66
CA GLU A 164 -12.78 -0.25 -14.63
C GLU A 164 -12.17 -0.21 -13.22
N PHE A 165 -11.15 -1.04 -12.97
CA PHE A 165 -10.43 -1.07 -11.70
C PHE A 165 -9.84 0.29 -11.36
N TRP A 166 -9.15 0.93 -12.31
CA TRP A 166 -8.51 2.22 -12.09
C TRP A 166 -9.52 3.35 -11.86
N ASN A 167 -10.62 3.37 -12.61
CA ASN A 167 -11.67 4.36 -12.45
C ASN A 167 -12.31 4.24 -11.08
N LYS A 168 -12.58 3.00 -10.63
CA LYS A 168 -13.14 2.74 -9.31
C LYS A 168 -12.18 3.15 -8.19
N LEU A 169 -10.90 2.78 -8.29
CA LEU A 169 -9.86 3.15 -7.34
C LEU A 169 -9.69 4.68 -7.25
N ARG A 170 -9.55 5.37 -8.39
CA ARG A 170 -9.48 6.85 -8.43
C ARG A 170 -10.72 7.52 -7.86
N SER A 171 -11.88 6.89 -7.98
CA SER A 171 -13.10 7.39 -7.35
C SER A 171 -12.98 7.46 -5.82
N GLU A 172 -12.21 6.57 -5.19
CA GLU A 172 -11.95 6.66 -3.74
C GLU A 172 -11.09 7.87 -3.39
N PHE A 173 -10.04 8.14 -4.17
CA PHE A 173 -9.18 9.33 -4.00
C PHE A 173 -9.93 10.64 -4.28
N ASN A 174 -10.96 10.61 -5.13
CA ASN A 174 -11.86 11.75 -5.35
C ASN A 174 -12.82 11.99 -4.19
N LYS A 175 -13.23 10.93 -3.48
CA LYS A 175 -14.30 10.98 -2.47
C LYS A 175 -13.77 11.22 -1.06
N ARG A 176 -12.60 10.69 -0.73
CA ARG A 176 -12.08 10.67 0.63
C ARG A 176 -10.58 10.95 0.69
N PRO A 177 -10.09 11.58 1.77
CA PRO A 177 -8.67 11.70 2.01
C PRO A 177 -7.99 10.33 2.14
N THR A 178 -6.75 10.24 1.71
CA THR A 178 -5.97 8.99 1.72
C THR A 178 -4.82 9.10 2.72
N ILE A 179 -4.64 8.09 3.56
CA ILE A 179 -3.47 7.96 4.44
C ILE A 179 -2.56 6.89 3.85
N LEU A 180 -1.36 7.30 3.41
CA LEU A 180 -0.25 6.42 3.08
C LEU A 180 0.40 5.97 4.39
N PHE A 181 0.41 4.67 4.64
CA PHE A 181 0.92 4.07 5.86
C PHE A 181 1.88 2.94 5.53
N THR A 182 3.07 2.94 6.16
CA THR A 182 4.11 1.91 5.96
C THR A 182 4.41 1.64 4.48
N VAL A 183 4.54 2.71 3.71
CA VAL A 183 4.91 2.67 2.29
C VAL A 183 6.42 2.83 2.12
N ASN A 184 6.98 2.21 1.09
CA ASN A 184 8.39 2.39 0.73
C ASN A 184 8.51 3.46 -0.35
N LEU A 185 8.86 4.70 0.05
CA LEU A 185 9.04 5.81 -0.88
C LEU A 185 10.33 5.74 -1.70
N GLU A 186 11.28 4.87 -1.33
CA GLU A 186 12.50 4.64 -2.11
C GLU A 186 12.25 3.70 -3.30
N ASP A 187 11.14 2.95 -3.30
CA ASP A 187 10.73 2.11 -4.42
C ASP A 187 10.15 2.99 -5.56
N LYS A 188 10.93 3.13 -6.63
CA LYS A 188 10.55 3.93 -7.81
C LYS A 188 9.35 3.36 -8.57
N VAL A 189 9.16 2.04 -8.57
CA VAL A 189 7.99 1.42 -9.21
C VAL A 189 6.75 1.69 -8.38
N PHE A 190 6.87 1.64 -7.06
CA PHE A 190 5.79 2.08 -6.17
C PHE A 190 5.40 3.54 -6.43
N LEU A 191 6.38 4.46 -6.47
CA LEU A 191 6.11 5.87 -6.77
C LEU A 191 5.46 6.07 -8.15
N ASP A 192 5.93 5.38 -9.19
CA ASP A 192 5.34 5.42 -10.55
C ASP A 192 3.89 4.89 -10.60
N VAL A 193 3.56 3.88 -9.80
CA VAL A 193 2.19 3.36 -9.68
C VAL A 193 1.31 4.36 -8.93
N LEU A 194 1.80 4.91 -7.83
CA LEU A 194 1.08 5.91 -7.04
C LEU A 194 0.83 7.20 -7.86
N ASP A 195 1.84 7.68 -8.58
CA ASP A 195 1.74 8.81 -9.52
C ASP A 195 0.64 8.56 -10.56
N PHE A 196 0.64 7.39 -11.20
CA PHE A 196 -0.35 7.01 -12.20
C PHE A 196 -1.80 6.96 -11.67
N ILE A 197 -1.97 6.58 -10.41
CA ILE A 197 -3.29 6.59 -9.78
C ILE A 197 -3.72 8.06 -9.57
N ILE A 198 -2.87 8.84 -8.91
CA ILE A 198 -3.21 10.19 -8.44
C ILE A 198 -3.31 11.20 -9.59
N GLU A 199 -2.40 11.17 -10.57
CA GLU A 199 -2.31 12.16 -11.66
C GLU A 199 -3.60 12.32 -12.46
N LYS A 200 -4.38 11.24 -12.60
CA LYS A 200 -5.65 11.22 -13.35
C LYS A 200 -6.89 11.36 -12.46
N THR A 201 -6.73 11.89 -11.26
CA THR A 201 -7.82 12.09 -10.30
C THR A 201 -8.34 13.53 -10.41
N ASP A 202 -9.61 13.70 -10.78
CA ASP A 202 -10.20 15.02 -11.07
C ASP A 202 -10.28 15.97 -9.86
N ARG A 203 -10.65 15.43 -8.69
CA ARG A 203 -10.89 16.16 -7.44
C ARG A 203 -10.17 15.48 -6.29
N LEU A 204 -8.85 15.40 -6.42
CA LEU A 204 -8.00 14.76 -5.45
C LEU A 204 -8.25 15.30 -4.04
N GLN A 205 -8.65 14.42 -3.13
CA GLN A 205 -8.74 14.73 -1.71
C GLN A 205 -7.35 14.72 -1.06
N PRO A 206 -7.19 15.35 0.12
CA PRO A 206 -5.90 15.41 0.81
C PRO A 206 -5.25 14.04 0.97
N ILE A 207 -3.94 13.99 0.77
CA ILE A 207 -3.13 12.80 1.02
C ILE A 207 -2.24 13.08 2.23
N TYR A 208 -2.24 12.14 3.17
CA TYR A 208 -1.39 12.17 4.34
C TYR A 208 -0.37 11.05 4.26
N LEU A 209 0.89 11.32 4.60
CA LEU A 209 1.91 10.30 4.82
C LEU A 209 2.10 10.11 6.32
N TYR A 210 1.72 8.95 6.85
CA TYR A 210 1.99 8.58 8.23
C TYR A 210 3.30 7.82 8.32
N THR A 211 4.25 8.35 9.09
CA THR A 211 5.62 7.84 9.15
C THR A 211 6.29 8.20 10.47
N GLY A 212 7.26 7.38 10.91
CA GLY A 212 8.11 7.70 12.05
C GLY A 212 9.20 8.74 11.73
N ASP A 213 10.14 8.90 12.66
CA ASP A 213 11.24 9.88 12.58
C ASP A 213 12.21 9.64 11.42
N GLU A 214 12.19 8.45 10.80
CA GLU A 214 13.01 8.12 9.63
C GLU A 214 12.69 8.97 8.40
N ILE A 215 11.53 9.63 8.38
CA ILE A 215 11.14 10.54 7.30
C ILE A 215 12.16 11.66 7.07
N ASP A 216 12.84 12.13 8.12
CA ASP A 216 13.83 13.20 7.98
C ASP A 216 15.04 12.76 7.13
N LYS A 217 15.35 11.45 7.10
CA LYS A 217 16.37 10.89 6.19
C LYS A 217 15.85 10.81 4.75
N LEU A 218 14.60 10.38 4.57
CA LEU A 218 13.96 10.25 3.25
C LEU A 218 13.78 11.63 2.57
N LEU A 219 13.54 12.68 3.35
CA LEU A 219 13.47 14.07 2.89
C LEU A 219 14.85 14.68 2.53
N THR A 220 15.81 13.84 2.18
CA THR A 220 17.05 14.25 1.50
C THR A 220 17.06 13.84 0.03
N ASP A 221 16.20 12.89 -0.37
CA ASP A 221 16.06 12.45 -1.75
C ASP A 221 15.17 13.43 -2.53
N LYS A 222 15.69 13.94 -3.66
CA LYS A 222 15.01 14.95 -4.48
C LYS A 222 13.76 14.40 -5.17
N ASP A 223 13.75 13.13 -5.54
CA ASP A 223 12.61 12.52 -6.22
C ASP A 223 11.44 12.38 -5.22
N ILE A 224 11.73 11.96 -3.98
CA ILE A 224 10.74 11.86 -2.89
C ILE A 224 10.19 13.25 -2.54
N ILE A 225 11.06 14.24 -2.35
CA ILE A 225 10.64 15.63 -2.05
C ILE A 225 9.77 16.19 -3.18
N SER A 226 10.18 15.97 -4.44
CA SER A 226 9.42 16.40 -5.62
C SER A 226 8.03 15.76 -5.65
N PHE A 227 7.94 14.46 -5.37
CA PHE A 227 6.68 13.73 -5.31
C PHE A 227 5.73 14.26 -4.22
N ILE A 228 6.25 14.44 -3.01
CA ILE A 228 5.49 15.00 -1.87
C ILE A 228 4.96 16.39 -2.22
N ASN A 229 5.80 17.25 -2.82
CA ASN A 229 5.42 18.60 -3.20
C ASN A 229 4.41 18.62 -4.36
N LYS A 230 4.59 17.75 -5.38
CA LYS A 230 3.68 17.62 -6.54
C LYS A 230 2.23 17.41 -6.11
N TYR A 231 2.03 16.61 -5.06
CA TYR A 231 0.70 16.25 -4.56
C TYR A 231 0.32 16.89 -3.22
N SER A 232 1.13 17.83 -2.73
CA SER A 232 0.92 18.50 -1.43
C SER A 232 0.66 17.51 -0.29
N ILE A 233 1.45 16.43 -0.23
CA ILE A 233 1.27 15.37 0.76
C ILE A 233 1.63 15.90 2.15
N GLU A 234 0.68 15.84 3.07
CA GLU A 234 0.89 16.26 4.46
C GLU A 234 1.52 15.14 5.29
N ILE A 235 2.58 15.43 6.03
CA ILE A 235 3.27 14.44 6.86
C ILE A 235 2.66 14.42 8.27
N ILE A 236 2.33 13.23 8.75
CA ILE A 236 1.92 12.95 10.12
C ILE A 236 3.02 12.08 10.76
N LYS A 237 3.75 12.65 11.71
CA LYS A 237 4.77 11.91 12.45
C LYS A 237 4.13 11.09 13.57
N GLY A 238 4.52 9.82 13.71
CA GLY A 238 4.10 8.96 14.81
C GLY A 238 4.63 7.53 14.69
N GLU A 239 4.65 6.82 15.82
CA GLU A 239 5.02 5.41 15.84
C GLU A 239 3.89 4.54 15.29
N SER A 240 4.22 3.51 14.51
CA SER A 240 3.22 2.59 13.92
C SER A 240 2.23 2.06 14.96
N LYS A 241 2.70 1.66 16.16
CA LYS A 241 1.82 1.13 17.23
C LYS A 241 0.73 2.10 17.68
N GLU A 242 0.92 3.40 17.49
CA GLU A 242 0.00 4.47 17.89
C GLU A 242 -0.83 4.99 16.70
N PHE A 243 -0.69 4.38 15.52
CA PHE A 243 -1.29 4.83 14.26
C PHE A 243 -2.78 5.20 14.40
N ILE A 244 -3.61 4.25 14.85
CA ILE A 244 -5.06 4.47 14.96
C ILE A 244 -5.39 5.56 15.98
N ALA A 245 -4.66 5.60 17.11
CA ALA A 245 -4.86 6.61 18.14
C ALA A 245 -4.53 8.01 17.62
N ASN A 246 -3.39 8.17 16.93
CA ASN A 246 -2.93 9.45 16.41
C ASN A 246 -3.83 9.97 15.29
N ILE A 247 -4.35 9.09 14.42
CA ILE A 247 -5.34 9.48 13.40
C ILE A 247 -6.65 9.92 14.07
N LYS A 248 -7.12 9.22 15.12
CA LYS A 248 -8.30 9.62 15.88
C LYS A 248 -8.10 10.99 16.56
N GLU A 249 -6.98 11.20 17.25
CA GLU A 249 -6.69 12.47 17.90
C GLU A 249 -6.64 13.62 16.90
N LYS A 250 -5.97 13.44 15.75
CA LYS A 250 -5.79 14.52 14.78
C LYS A 250 -7.08 14.94 14.08
N PHE A 251 -7.97 14.00 13.75
CA PHE A 251 -9.11 14.26 12.87
C PHE A 251 -10.50 14.17 13.52
N PHE A 252 -10.60 13.52 14.68
CA PHE A 252 -11.89 13.27 15.33
C PHE A 252 -11.97 13.87 16.73
N ASP A 253 -10.84 13.98 17.45
CA ASP A 253 -10.83 14.67 18.73
C ASP A 253 -10.77 16.18 18.52
N LYS A 254 -11.92 16.84 18.70
CA LYS A 254 -11.97 18.28 18.91
C LYS A 254 -11.28 18.57 20.24
N LYS A 255 -9.96 18.82 20.26
CA LYS A 255 -9.41 19.68 21.30
C LYS A 255 -10.18 21.01 21.20
N LYS A 256 -10.98 21.30 22.22
CA LYS A 256 -11.61 22.61 22.46
C LYS A 256 -10.51 23.67 22.56
N SER A 257 -9.97 24.15 21.45
CA SER A 257 -9.19 25.39 21.40
C SER A 257 -10.16 26.57 21.37
N GLY A 258 -10.88 26.74 22.48
CA GLY A 258 -11.93 27.74 22.60
C GLY A 258 -12.41 27.91 24.03
N ASP A 259 -11.47 28.00 24.99
CA ASP A 259 -11.72 28.49 26.36
C ASP A 259 -10.42 29.10 26.93
N ALA A 260 -9.75 29.95 26.14
CA ALA A 260 -8.61 30.75 26.62
C ALA A 260 -8.71 32.21 26.15
N GLN A 261 -9.92 32.78 26.13
CA GLN A 261 -10.12 34.22 26.12
C GLN A 261 -11.43 34.54 26.84
N GLN A 262 -11.36 34.70 28.16
CA GLN A 262 -12.22 35.57 28.96
C GLN A 262 -11.80 35.43 30.43
N ASN A 263 -10.79 36.22 30.83
CA ASN A 263 -10.60 36.68 32.20
C ASN A 263 -9.51 37.74 32.21
N TYR A 264 -9.85 38.93 31.71
CA TYR A 264 -9.33 40.18 32.24
C TYR A 264 -10.51 41.15 32.28
N ALA A 265 -11.14 41.20 33.45
CA ALA A 265 -11.89 42.36 33.92
C ALA A 265 -10.90 43.38 34.49
#